data_AF-A0A0C2ZQ15-F1
#
_entry.id   AF-A0A0C2ZQ15-F1
#
_cell.length_a   1.000
_cell.length_b   1.000
_cell.length_c   1.000
_cell.angle_alpha   90.00
_cell.angle_beta   90.00
_cell.angle_gamma   90.00
#
_symmetry.space_group_name_H-M   'P 1'
#
loop_
_entity.id
_entity.type
_entity.pdbx_description
1 polymer ?
#
loop_
_entity_poly.entity_id
_entity_poly.type
_entity_poly.pdbx_seq_one_letter_code
_entity_poly.pdbx_strand_id
1 'polypeptide(L)'
;MENFLHMECVQYNIAVHAKTNNLQEKPQLDDSDVLYCRIPDSILAIRIWPGGLDWFGLYCLDFFDVVECTPMNTPNGYVISCYPQPGVFTSTGNLVSWETAAGLCEISPGMEKYSAHEGSRLVLTHPGKTPYYFKIPCRSSGHEVVFVQPRAGIPY
;
A
#
# COMPACT_ATOMS: atom_id res chain seq x y z
N MET A 1 9.54 -23.34 -7.63
CA MET A 1 9.96 -22.24 -6.73
C MET A 1 10.21 -21.03 -7.62
N GLU A 2 9.17 -20.50 -8.29
CA GLU A 2 9.32 -19.55 -9.43
C GLU A 2 8.32 -18.38 -9.41
N ASN A 3 7.46 -18.28 -8.39
CA ASN A 3 6.44 -17.20 -8.31
C ASN A 3 6.86 -15.99 -7.46
N PHE A 4 8.07 -15.97 -6.88
CA PHE A 4 8.54 -14.87 -6.03
C PHE A 4 9.18 -13.72 -6.84
N LEU A 5 9.86 -14.03 -7.95
CA LEU A 5 10.57 -13.02 -8.74
C LEU A 5 9.64 -12.06 -9.51
N HIS A 6 8.43 -12.49 -9.86
CA HIS A 6 7.55 -11.66 -10.70
C HIS A 6 6.86 -10.53 -9.92
N MET A 7 6.52 -10.74 -8.63
CA MET A 7 5.91 -9.70 -7.80
C MET A 7 6.91 -8.64 -7.35
N GLU A 8 8.13 -9.04 -7.00
CA GLU A 8 9.23 -8.10 -6.74
C GLU A 8 9.52 -7.26 -7.99
N CYS A 9 9.46 -7.87 -9.18
CA CYS A 9 9.65 -7.16 -10.45
C CYS A 9 8.53 -6.14 -10.73
N VAL A 10 7.26 -6.41 -10.37
CA VAL A 10 6.18 -5.42 -10.52
C VAL A 10 6.36 -4.23 -9.58
N GLN A 11 6.66 -4.46 -8.30
CA GLN A 11 6.92 -3.36 -7.35
C GLN A 11 8.18 -2.56 -7.74
N TYR A 12 9.24 -3.25 -8.17
CA TYR A 12 10.46 -2.63 -8.69
C TYR A 12 10.19 -1.80 -9.96
N ASN A 13 9.47 -2.35 -10.93
CA ASN A 13 9.12 -1.63 -12.16
C ASN A 13 8.22 -0.43 -11.87
N ILE A 14 7.32 -0.50 -10.89
CA ILE A 14 6.54 0.66 -10.43
C ILE A 14 7.46 1.71 -9.79
N ALA A 15 8.37 1.32 -8.90
CA ALA A 15 9.33 2.27 -8.28
C ALA A 15 10.25 2.93 -9.33
N VAL A 16 10.59 2.23 -10.40
CA VAL A 16 11.46 2.72 -11.49
C VAL A 16 10.68 3.51 -12.56
N HIS A 17 9.42 3.17 -12.86
CA HIS A 17 8.61 3.82 -13.90
C HIS A 17 7.65 4.88 -13.40
N ALA A 18 7.27 4.88 -12.12
CA ALA A 18 6.67 6.05 -11.51
C ALA A 18 7.68 7.19 -11.69
N LYS A 19 7.27 8.27 -12.35
CA LYS A 19 8.06 9.51 -12.47
C LYS A 19 8.20 10.24 -11.12
N THR A 20 8.32 9.51 -10.01
CA THR A 20 8.70 10.06 -8.72
C THR A 20 10.19 10.30 -8.79
N ASN A 21 10.59 11.54 -9.10
CA ASN A 21 12.00 11.96 -9.15
C ASN A 21 12.71 11.81 -7.79
N ASN A 22 12.06 11.32 -6.74
CA ASN A 22 12.68 11.09 -5.45
C ASN A 22 11.98 9.97 -4.65
N LEU A 23 12.72 8.91 -4.30
CA LEU A 23 12.27 7.91 -3.31
C LEU A 23 11.96 8.55 -1.95
N GLN A 24 12.39 9.78 -1.68
CA GLN A 24 12.20 10.43 -0.39
C GLN A 24 10.97 11.35 -0.34
N GLU A 25 10.20 11.46 -1.41
CA GLU A 25 9.04 12.35 -1.41
C GLU A 25 7.93 11.81 -0.49
N LYS A 26 7.49 12.68 0.42
CA LYS A 26 6.44 12.43 1.41
C LYS A 26 5.45 13.60 1.38
N PRO A 27 4.17 13.35 1.68
CA PRO A 27 3.20 14.44 1.74
C PRO A 27 3.51 15.37 2.90
N GLN A 28 3.11 16.64 2.75
CA GLN A 28 3.09 17.62 3.81
C GLN A 28 1.94 17.33 4.79
N LEU A 29 1.99 17.91 5.99
CA LEU A 29 0.98 17.65 7.03
C LEU A 29 -0.41 18.20 6.70
N ASP A 30 -0.49 19.23 5.86
CA ASP A 30 -1.71 19.93 5.46
C ASP A 30 -2.26 19.46 4.11
N ASP A 31 -1.66 18.43 3.50
CA ASP A 31 -2.15 17.84 2.26
C ASP A 31 -3.52 17.17 2.47
N SER A 32 -4.53 17.73 1.81
CA SER A 32 -5.94 17.37 2.02
C SER A 32 -6.34 15.96 1.54
N ASP A 33 -5.50 15.31 0.74
CA ASP A 33 -5.71 13.98 0.17
C ASP A 33 -4.99 12.86 0.96
N VAL A 34 -4.35 13.22 2.08
CA VAL A 34 -3.70 12.29 2.99
C VAL A 34 -4.73 11.69 3.94
N LEU A 35 -4.69 10.36 4.05
CA LEU A 35 -5.58 9.57 4.88
C LEU A 35 -4.79 8.87 5.98
N TYR A 36 -5.44 8.61 7.10
CA TYR A 36 -4.81 7.98 8.27
C TYR A 36 -5.66 6.84 8.81
N CYS A 37 -5.06 5.67 8.98
CA CYS A 37 -5.62 4.55 9.73
C CYS A 37 -4.94 4.48 11.10
N ARG A 38 -5.63 4.93 12.15
CA ARG A 38 -5.11 4.88 13.53
C ARG A 38 -4.96 3.43 13.99
N ILE A 39 -3.77 3.05 14.44
CA ILE A 39 -3.52 1.75 15.05
C ILE A 39 -4.05 1.81 16.49
N PRO A 40 -4.95 0.90 16.90
CA PRO A 40 -5.49 0.89 18.27
C PRO A 40 -4.38 0.80 19.32
N ASP A 41 -4.59 1.49 20.44
CA ASP A 41 -3.69 1.49 21.61
C ASP A 41 -2.23 1.83 21.25
N SER A 42 -2.03 2.68 20.25
CA SER A 42 -0.71 3.09 19.75
C SER A 42 -0.67 4.57 19.38
N ILE A 43 0.52 5.17 19.48
CA ILE A 43 0.79 6.50 18.89
C ILE A 43 0.87 6.44 17.36
N LEU A 44 0.94 5.24 16.79
CA LEU A 44 1.15 5.04 15.36
C LEU A 44 -0.14 5.08 14.56
N ALA A 45 -0.03 5.58 13.34
CA ALA A 45 -1.01 5.43 12.27
C ALA A 45 -0.32 4.86 11.03
N ILE A 46 -1.12 4.22 10.16
CA ILE A 46 -0.73 4.04 8.76
C ILE A 46 -1.23 5.27 8.00
N ARG A 47 -0.31 6.03 7.42
CA ARG A 47 -0.63 7.19 6.58
C ARG A 47 -0.63 6.76 5.13
N ILE A 48 -1.62 7.21 4.35
CA ILE A 48 -1.90 6.76 2.99
C ILE A 48 -2.13 7.99 2.11
N TRP A 49 -1.49 8.07 0.93
CA TRP A 49 -1.63 9.21 0.02
C TRP A 49 -1.44 8.79 -1.45
N PRO A 50 -1.90 9.60 -2.43
CA PRO A 50 -1.84 9.22 -3.85
C PRO A 50 -0.45 8.93 -4.39
N GLY A 51 0.55 9.73 -3.99
CA GLY A 51 1.95 9.55 -4.38
C GLY A 51 2.22 9.68 -5.88
N GLY A 52 1.29 10.26 -6.65
CA GLY A 52 1.37 10.35 -8.11
C GLY A 52 1.17 9.00 -8.82
N LEU A 53 0.59 8.00 -8.14
CA LEU A 53 0.40 6.64 -8.67
C LEU A 53 -1.05 6.36 -9.11
N ASP A 54 -1.86 7.40 -9.27
CA ASP A 54 -3.27 7.34 -9.62
C ASP A 54 -3.50 6.52 -10.89
N TRP A 55 -2.65 6.71 -11.91
CA TRP A 55 -2.72 5.97 -13.17
C TRP A 55 -2.52 4.47 -13.02
N PHE A 56 -1.75 4.05 -12.01
CA PHE A 56 -1.49 2.64 -11.71
C PHE A 56 -2.53 2.05 -10.74
N GLY A 57 -3.49 2.85 -10.28
CA GLY A 57 -4.45 2.44 -9.25
C GLY A 57 -3.77 2.06 -7.95
N LEU A 58 -2.73 2.80 -7.55
CA LEU A 58 -1.99 2.57 -6.31
C LEU A 58 -2.11 3.78 -5.39
N TYR A 59 -1.84 3.52 -4.12
CA TYR A 59 -1.54 4.50 -3.09
C TYR A 59 -0.19 4.19 -2.47
N CYS A 60 0.53 5.24 -2.07
CA CYS A 60 1.67 5.12 -1.16
C CYS A 60 1.18 5.02 0.28
N LEU A 61 1.94 4.35 1.14
CA LEU A 61 1.69 4.30 2.56
C LEU A 61 2.99 4.19 3.38
N ASP A 62 2.95 4.72 4.61
CA ASP A 62 4.03 4.61 5.60
C ASP A 62 3.49 4.55 7.04
N PHE A 63 4.39 4.31 8.00
CA PHE A 63 4.10 4.50 9.42
C PHE A 63 4.25 5.98 9.77
N PHE A 64 3.36 6.47 10.63
CA PHE A 64 3.35 7.86 11.05
C PHE A 64 3.12 7.95 12.56
N ASP A 65 3.96 8.73 13.25
CA ASP A 65 3.76 9.10 14.65
C ASP A 65 2.81 10.30 14.72
N VAL A 66 1.64 10.13 15.31
CA VAL A 66 0.66 11.24 15.39
C VAL A 66 0.92 12.22 16.53
N VAL A 67 1.81 11.89 17.46
CA VAL A 67 2.20 12.78 18.55
C VAL A 67 3.28 13.72 18.05
N GLU A 68 4.32 13.14 17.46
CA GLU A 68 5.45 13.91 16.90
C GLU A 68 5.17 14.45 15.50
N CYS A 69 4.06 14.03 14.87
CA CYS A 69 3.68 14.45 13.52
C CYS A 69 4.76 14.13 12.47
N THR A 70 5.43 12.98 12.60
CA THR A 70 6.56 12.60 11.74
C THR A 70 6.38 11.23 11.08
N PRO A 71 6.86 11.06 9.83
CA PRO A 71 6.93 9.74 9.23
C PRO A 71 7.98 8.89 9.95
N MET A 72 7.70 7.59 10.04
CA MET A 72 8.59 6.61 10.63
C MET A 72 8.82 5.44 9.69
N ASN A 73 10.03 4.87 9.78
CA ASN A 73 10.28 3.56 9.20
C ASN A 73 9.48 2.51 9.98
N THR A 74 9.29 1.34 9.38
CA THR A 74 8.55 0.25 10.00
C THR A 74 9.16 -0.11 11.35
N PRO A 75 8.44 0.09 12.46
CA PRO A 75 8.97 -0.21 13.77
C PRO A 75 9.18 -1.72 13.91
N ASN A 76 10.19 -2.10 14.68
CA ASN A 76 10.60 -3.49 14.81
C ASN A 76 9.41 -4.42 15.16
N GLY A 77 9.34 -5.57 14.48
CA GLY A 77 8.30 -6.58 14.69
C GLY A 77 6.98 -6.32 13.96
N TYR A 78 6.75 -5.13 13.40
CA TYR A 78 5.58 -4.92 12.55
C TYR A 78 5.79 -5.49 11.14
N VAL A 79 4.74 -6.09 10.59
CA VAL A 79 4.71 -6.59 9.22
C VAL A 79 3.39 -6.18 8.58
N ILE A 80 3.44 -5.62 7.38
CA ILE A 80 2.27 -5.35 6.55
C ILE A 80 2.18 -6.45 5.49
N SER A 81 1.04 -7.10 5.37
CA SER A 81 0.80 -8.11 4.35
C SER A 81 -0.59 -8.00 3.73
N CYS A 82 -0.73 -8.56 2.54
CA CYS A 82 -2.02 -8.61 1.86
C CYS A 82 -2.95 -9.62 2.53
N TYR A 83 -4.19 -9.22 2.79
CA TYR A 83 -5.24 -10.09 3.27
C TYR A 83 -6.09 -10.59 2.08
N PRO A 84 -6.10 -11.90 1.79
CA PRO A 84 -6.76 -12.43 0.60
C PRO A 84 -8.29 -12.27 0.68
N GLN A 85 -8.90 -11.89 -0.44
CA GLN A 85 -10.35 -11.88 -0.59
C GLN A 85 -10.76 -12.88 -1.69
N PRO A 86 -11.71 -13.79 -1.43
CA PRO A 86 -12.25 -14.68 -2.46
C PRO A 86 -12.73 -13.90 -3.69
N GLY A 87 -12.35 -14.35 -4.88
CA GLY A 87 -12.74 -13.74 -6.15
C GLY A 87 -11.97 -12.47 -6.52
N VAL A 88 -11.01 -12.02 -5.71
CA VAL A 88 -10.17 -10.85 -6.01
C VAL A 88 -8.72 -11.29 -6.16
N PHE A 89 -8.11 -10.98 -7.30
CA PHE A 89 -6.67 -11.17 -7.47
C PHE A 89 -5.94 -10.30 -6.43
N THR A 90 -5.21 -10.94 -5.53
CA THR A 90 -4.49 -10.28 -4.45
C THR A 90 -3.06 -10.77 -4.46
N SER A 91 -2.09 -9.86 -4.52
CA SER A 91 -0.68 -10.21 -4.36
C SER A 91 -0.50 -10.93 -3.02
N THR A 92 0.17 -12.09 -3.01
CA THR A 92 0.34 -12.89 -1.80
C THR A 92 1.61 -12.50 -1.07
N GLY A 93 1.54 -12.35 0.26
CA GLY A 93 2.73 -12.17 1.10
C GLY A 93 2.83 -10.78 1.72
N ASN A 94 4.03 -10.50 2.23
CA ASN A 94 4.36 -9.24 2.89
C ASN A 94 4.61 -8.16 1.84
N LEU A 95 4.24 -6.91 2.16
CA LEU A 95 4.67 -5.79 1.34
C LEU A 95 6.18 -5.61 1.51
N VAL A 96 6.86 -5.35 0.41
CA VAL A 96 8.26 -4.94 0.38
C VAL A 96 8.29 -3.41 0.25
N SER A 97 9.13 -2.75 1.04
CA SER A 97 9.30 -1.30 0.92
C SER A 97 9.97 -0.95 -0.40
N TRP A 98 9.72 0.25 -0.91
CA TRP A 98 10.33 0.70 -2.15
C TRP A 98 11.85 0.77 -2.05
N GLU A 99 12.36 1.12 -0.89
CA GLU A 99 13.78 1.23 -0.61
C GLU A 99 14.45 -0.15 -0.64
N THR A 100 13.85 -1.16 -0.01
CA THR A 100 14.33 -2.54 -0.09
C THR A 100 14.23 -3.08 -1.52
N ALA A 101 13.10 -2.83 -2.21
CA ALA A 101 12.94 -3.25 -3.60
C ALA A 101 13.97 -2.59 -4.54
N ALA A 102 14.36 -1.34 -4.27
CA ALA A 102 15.41 -0.63 -4.99
C ALA A 102 16.84 -1.09 -4.61
N GLY A 103 16.98 -2.05 -3.69
CA GLY A 103 18.27 -2.59 -3.27
C GLY A 103 19.02 -1.70 -2.28
N LEU A 104 18.33 -0.79 -1.57
CA LEU A 104 18.96 0.01 -0.52
C LEU A 104 19.21 -0.85 0.73
N CYS A 105 20.46 -0.87 1.19
CA CYS A 105 20.86 -1.59 2.40
C CYS A 105 20.51 -0.84 3.68
N GLU A 106 20.46 0.49 3.61
CA GLU A 106 20.12 1.37 4.73
C GLU A 106 19.04 2.35 4.30
N ILE A 107 18.01 2.46 5.13
CA ILE A 107 16.87 3.35 4.89
C ILE A 107 16.96 4.48 5.92
N SER A 108 17.11 5.71 5.44
CA SER A 108 17.12 6.89 6.31
C SER A 108 15.86 6.95 7.18
N PRO A 109 15.93 7.49 8.41
CA PRO A 109 14.77 7.60 9.29
C PRO A 109 13.58 8.31 8.63
N GLY A 110 12.40 7.69 8.69
CA GLY A 110 11.15 8.23 8.16
C GLY A 110 10.99 8.14 6.64
N MET A 111 11.95 7.56 5.92
CA MET A 111 11.92 7.48 4.45
C MET A 111 11.23 6.23 3.94
N GLU A 112 11.16 5.15 4.73
CA GLU A 112 10.55 3.89 4.30
C GLU A 112 9.10 4.10 3.86
N LYS A 113 8.72 3.53 2.72
CA LYS A 113 7.34 3.52 2.24
C LYS A 113 7.02 2.29 1.42
N TYR A 114 5.73 2.03 1.30
CA TYR A 114 5.15 0.92 0.55
C TYR A 114 4.14 1.46 -0.45
N SER A 115 3.70 0.60 -1.35
CA SER A 115 2.56 0.88 -2.22
C SER A 115 1.62 -0.31 -2.28
N ALA A 116 0.32 -0.04 -2.39
CA ALA A 116 -0.70 -1.07 -2.51
C ALA A 116 -1.80 -0.63 -3.49
N HIS A 117 -2.44 -1.61 -4.14
CA HIS A 117 -3.53 -1.37 -5.07
C HIS A 117 -4.78 -0.86 -4.36
N GLU A 118 -5.50 0.02 -5.03
CA GLU A 118 -6.84 0.44 -4.63
C GLU A 118 -7.72 -0.75 -4.27
N GLY A 119 -8.47 -0.61 -3.18
CA GLY A 119 -9.37 -1.67 -2.72
C GLY A 119 -8.70 -2.85 -2.03
N SER A 120 -7.36 -2.94 -2.04
CA SER A 120 -6.63 -4.01 -1.35
C SER A 120 -6.95 -4.01 0.14
N ARG A 121 -7.13 -5.22 0.70
CA ARG A 121 -7.22 -5.42 2.15
C ARG A 121 -5.83 -5.77 2.65
N LEU A 122 -5.38 -5.05 3.66
CA LEU A 122 -4.08 -5.27 4.28
C LEU A 122 -4.27 -5.65 5.74
N VAL A 123 -3.30 -6.39 6.26
CA VAL A 123 -3.21 -6.72 7.67
C VAL A 123 -1.85 -6.29 8.18
N LEU A 124 -1.88 -5.60 9.31
CA LEU A 124 -0.71 -5.26 10.12
C LEU A 124 -0.63 -6.26 11.27
N THR A 125 0.48 -6.99 11.34
CA THR A 125 0.76 -7.93 12.43
C THR A 125 1.96 -7.47 13.25
N HIS A 126 1.97 -7.84 14.53
CA HIS A 126 3.09 -7.66 15.44
C HIS A 126 3.05 -8.76 16.50
N PRO A 127 4.19 -9.38 16.87
CA PRO A 127 4.22 -10.41 17.91
C PRO A 127 3.53 -9.95 19.20
N GLY A 128 2.60 -10.76 19.71
CA GLY A 128 1.87 -10.47 20.95
C GLY A 128 0.77 -9.40 20.85
N LYS A 129 0.47 -8.88 19.64
CA LYS A 129 -0.64 -7.95 19.40
C LYS A 129 -1.71 -8.58 18.50
N THR A 130 -2.96 -8.16 18.69
CA THR A 130 -4.06 -8.53 17.79
C THR A 130 -3.79 -7.96 16.39
N PRO A 131 -3.93 -8.75 15.30
CA PRO A 131 -3.81 -8.23 13.95
C PRO A 131 -4.77 -7.08 13.67
N TYR A 132 -4.26 -6.04 13.03
CA TYR A 132 -5.04 -4.87 12.64
C TYR A 132 -5.31 -4.89 11.14
N TYR A 133 -6.58 -4.88 10.75
CA TYR A 133 -7.01 -4.97 9.36
C TYR A 133 -7.47 -3.61 8.87
N PHE A 134 -7.02 -3.24 7.67
CA PHE A 134 -7.42 -1.99 7.02
C PHE A 134 -7.50 -2.18 5.51
N LYS A 135 -8.11 -1.21 4.83
CA LYS A 135 -8.37 -1.27 3.39
C LYS A 135 -7.83 -0.01 2.71
N ILE A 136 -7.17 -0.19 1.57
CA ILE A 136 -6.78 0.92 0.71
C ILE A 136 -8.04 1.50 0.05
N PRO A 137 -8.22 2.84 0.06
CA PRO A 137 -9.37 3.48 -0.58
C PRO A 137 -9.46 3.13 -2.08
N CYS A 138 -10.66 3.28 -2.62
CA CYS A 138 -10.87 3.27 -4.07
C CYS A 138 -11.23 4.70 -4.49
N ARG A 139 -10.55 5.21 -5.52
CA ARG A 139 -10.93 6.49 -6.13
C ARG A 139 -12.25 6.29 -6.85
N SER A 140 -13.11 7.31 -6.83
CA SER A 140 -14.33 7.28 -7.64
C SER A 140 -13.92 7.39 -9.10
N SER A 141 -14.24 6.37 -9.92
CA SER A 141 -13.78 6.32 -11.31
C SER A 141 -14.43 7.37 -12.22
N GLY A 142 -15.45 8.11 -11.76
CA GLY A 142 -16.15 9.19 -12.48
C GLY A 142 -16.89 8.76 -13.76
N HIS A 143 -16.51 7.61 -14.30
CA HIS A 143 -17.05 6.97 -15.48
C HIS A 143 -17.83 5.75 -15.03
N GLU A 144 -19.14 5.78 -15.27
CA GLU A 144 -20.01 4.62 -15.11
C GLU A 144 -19.73 3.66 -16.28
N VAL A 145 -18.70 2.83 -16.13
CA VAL A 145 -18.40 1.77 -17.10
C VAL A 145 -19.36 0.63 -16.82
N VAL A 146 -20.30 0.40 -17.74
CA VAL A 146 -21.25 -0.72 -17.65
C VAL A 146 -20.58 -1.98 -18.19
N PHE A 147 -20.25 -2.91 -17.30
CA PHE A 147 -19.77 -4.23 -17.66
C PHE A 147 -20.95 -5.16 -17.95
N VAL A 148 -20.98 -5.77 -19.13
CA VAL A 148 -21.95 -6.83 -19.44
C VAL A 148 -21.64 -8.04 -18.58
N GLN A 149 -22.63 -8.50 -17.81
CA GLN A 149 -22.51 -9.72 -17.02
C GLN A 149 -22.85 -10.95 -17.86
N PRO A 150 -22.15 -12.08 -17.67
CA PRO A 150 -22.51 -13.33 -18.32
C PRO A 150 -23.94 -13.73 -17.92
N ARG A 151 -24.73 -14.16 -18.91
CA ARG A 151 -26.05 -14.73 -18.69
C ARG A 151 -25.95 -16.25 -18.65
N ALA A 152 -26.66 -16.88 -17.72
CA ALA A 152 -26.78 -18.34 -17.72
C ALA A 152 -27.64 -18.78 -18.91
N GLY A 153 -27.22 -19.84 -19.60
CA GLY A 153 -27.93 -20.40 -20.76
C GLY A 153 -27.43 -19.88 -22.11
N ILE A 154 -28.02 -20.40 -23.19
CA ILE A 154 -27.72 -19.96 -24.56
C ILE A 154 -28.63 -18.75 -24.86
N PRO A 155 -28.07 -17.59 -25.26
CA PRO A 155 -28.88 -16.43 -25.60
C PRO A 155 -29.48 -16.62 -27.00
N TYR A 156 -30.71 -17.11 -27.06
CA TYR A 156 -31.59 -17.01 -28.24
C TYR A 156 -32.93 -16.41 -27.84
#